data_AF-A0A502DUM1-F1
#
_entry.id   AF-A0A502DUM1-F1
#
_cell.length_a   1.000
_cell.length_b   1.000
_cell.length_c   1.000
_cell.angle_alpha   90.00
_cell.angle_beta   90.00
_cell.angle_gamma   90.00
#
_symmetry.space_group_name_H-M   'P 1'
#
loop_
_entity.id
_entity.type
_entity.pdbx_description
1 polymer ?
#
loop_
_entity_poly.entity_id
_entity_poly.type
_entity_poly.pdbx_seq_one_letter_code
_entity_poly.pdbx_strand_id
1 'polypeptide(L)' 'MPTSDKFTEAYEAWRRATDAHVEMMREVTHGARLGVQAMTQQVGEIDGLHATWMEMVIVRDDKAP' A
#
# COMPACT_ATOMS: atom_id res chain seq x y z
N MET A 1 -0.56 -6.92 -20.75
CA MET A 1 -1.24 -6.11 -19.71
C MET A 1 -1.29 -6.95 -18.45
N PRO A 2 -1.25 -6.34 -17.25
CA PRO A 2 -1.70 -7.03 -16.04
C PRO A 2 -3.11 -7.58 -16.30
N THR A 3 -3.40 -8.80 -15.85
CA THR A 3 -4.79 -9.29 -15.85
C THR A 3 -5.61 -8.48 -14.85
N SER A 4 -6.94 -8.43 -15.01
CA SER A 4 -7.82 -7.76 -14.04
C SER A 4 -7.57 -8.27 -12.61
N ASP A 5 -7.28 -9.56 -12.46
CA ASP A 5 -6.97 -10.17 -11.17
C ASP A 5 -5.68 -9.61 -10.55
N LYS A 6 -4.62 -9.47 -11.35
CA LYS A 6 -3.33 -8.92 -10.87
C LYS A 6 -3.45 -7.46 -10.45
N PHE A 7 -4.30 -6.69 -11.13
CA PHE A 7 -4.59 -5.31 -10.77
C PHE A 7 -5.30 -5.21 -9.42
N THR A 8 -6.34 -6.03 -9.21
CA THR A 8 -7.08 -6.10 -7.95
C THR A 8 -6.19 -6.59 -6.81
N GLU A 9 -5.37 -7.62 -7.04
CA GLU A 9 -4.43 -8.14 -6.06
C GLU A 9 -3.45 -7.06 -5.57
N ALA A 10 -2.89 -6.26 -6.48
CA ALA A 10 -1.97 -5.18 -6.13
C ALA A 10 -2.65 -4.06 -5.33
N TYR A 11 -3.86 -3.66 -5.73
CA TYR A 11 -4.66 -2.68 -4.98
C TYR A 11 -4.97 -3.18 -3.57
N GLU A 12 -5.41 -4.43 -3.43
CA GLU A 12 -5.75 -4.98 -2.12
C GLU A 12 -4.53 -5.13 -1.20
N ALA A 13 -3.36 -5.47 -1.76
CA ALA A 13 -2.12 -5.53 -0.99
C ALA A 13 -1.76 -4.14 -0.42
N TRP A 14 -1.78 -3.11 -1.26
CA TRP A 14 -1.57 -1.72 -0.83
C TRP A 14 -2.58 -1.28 0.23
N ARG A 15 -3.88 -1.59 0.03
CA ARG A 15 -4.94 -1.24 0.99
C ARG A 15 -4.70 -1.91 2.34
N ARG A 16 -4.40 -3.21 2.38
CA ARG A 16 -4.13 -3.94 3.63
C ARG A 16 -2.92 -3.38 4.38
N ALA A 17 -1.85 -3.02 3.66
CA ALA A 17 -0.68 -2.40 4.28
C ALA A 17 -1.01 -1.02 4.87
N THR A 18 -1.84 -0.23 4.19
CA THR A 18 -2.31 1.08 4.66
C THR A 18 -3.19 0.93 5.90
N ASP A 19 -4.14 -0.01 5.89
CA ASP A 19 -5.02 -0.29 7.03
C ASP A 19 -4.19 -0.70 8.27
N ALA A 20 -3.16 -1.55 8.09
CA ALA A 20 -2.25 -1.92 9.16
C ALA A 20 -1.49 -0.73 9.74
N HIS A 21 -1.01 0.20 8.90
CA HIS A 21 -0.34 1.41 9.37
C HIS A 21 -1.28 2.34 10.15
N VAL A 22 -2.54 2.49 9.71
CA VAL A 22 -3.55 3.27 10.42
C VAL A 22 -3.81 2.69 11.81
N GLU A 23 -3.88 1.37 11.93
CA GLU A 23 -4.05 0.73 13.24
C GLU A 23 -2.84 0.94 14.16
N MET A 24 -1.60 0.91 13.63
CA MET A 24 -0.41 1.29 14.40
C MET A 24 -0.49 2.74 14.90
N MET A 25 -0.94 3.68 14.06
CA MET A 25 -1.15 5.07 14.45
C MET A 25 -2.23 5.18 15.54
N ARG A 26 -3.31 4.42 15.42
CA ARG A 26 -4.40 4.38 16.41
C ARG A 26 -3.89 3.88 17.77
N GLU A 27 -3.08 2.83 17.81
CA GLU A 27 -2.47 2.35 19.05
C GLU A 27 -1.64 3.43 19.74
N VAL A 28 -0.84 4.18 18.98
CA VAL A 28 -0.07 5.31 19.50
C VAL A 28 -0.99 6.38 20.10
N THR A 29 -2.12 6.69 19.44
CA THR A 29 -3.10 7.64 19.99
C THR A 29 -3.76 7.14 21.29
N HIS A 30 -3.79 5.83 21.52
CA HIS A 30 -4.28 5.23 22.76
C HIS A 30 -3.18 5.07 23.83
N GLY A 31 -1.99 5.64 23.61
CA GLY A 31 -0.88 5.65 24.57
C GLY A 31 0.10 4.49 24.44
N ALA A 32 0.00 3.68 23.38
CA ALA A 32 1.03 2.69 23.07
C ALA A 32 2.36 3.38 22.74
N ARG A 33 3.48 2.70 23.02
CA ARG A 33 4.82 3.22 22.70
C ARG A 33 5.01 3.22 21.19
N LEU A 34 5.48 4.36 20.67
CA LEU A 34 5.83 4.53 19.27
C LEU A 34 6.98 3.60 18.85
N GLY A 35 6.68 2.63 17.99
CA GLY A 35 7.67 1.77 17.34
C GLY A 35 8.21 2.41 16.06
N VAL A 36 9.04 3.45 16.17
CA VAL A 36 9.51 4.27 15.03
C VAL A 36 10.03 3.43 13.85
N GLN A 37 10.89 2.44 14.12
CA GLN A 37 11.45 1.58 13.06
C GLN A 37 10.37 0.78 12.33
N ALA A 38 9.44 0.16 13.06
CA ALA A 38 8.36 -0.62 12.48
C ALA A 38 7.43 0.27 11.64
N MET A 39 7.15 1.49 12.10
CA MET A 39 6.32 2.43 11.36
C MET A 39 6.99 2.95 10.10
N THR A 40 8.29 3.27 10.16
CA THR A 40 9.06 3.66 8.97
C THR A 40 9.13 2.53 7.95
N GLN A 41 9.33 1.29 8.40
CA GLN A 41 9.30 0.12 7.52
C GLN A 41 7.92 -0.04 6.85
N GLN A 42 6.84 0.09 7.64
CA GLN A 42 5.48 -0.03 7.13
C GLN A 42 5.16 1.04 6.07
N VAL A 43 5.60 2.28 6.27
CA VAL A 43 5.43 3.37 5.28
C VAL A 43 6.19 3.04 3.99
N GLY A 44 7.43 2.56 4.09
CA GLY A 44 8.21 2.16 2.91
C GLY A 44 7.55 1.01 2.13
N GLU A 45 6.91 0.06 2.81
CA GLU A 45 6.15 -1.01 2.17
C GLU A 45 4.91 -0.47 1.44
N ILE A 46 4.17 0.46 2.07
CA ILE A 46 3.02 1.13 1.44
C ILE A 46 3.46 1.86 0.16
N ASP A 47 4.55 2.62 0.22
CA ASP A 47 5.08 3.36 -0.93
C ASP A 47 5.46 2.43 -2.08
N GLY A 48 6.12 1.30 -1.79
CA GLY A 48 6.47 0.30 -2.80
C GLY A 48 5.26 -0.36 -3.45
N LEU A 49 4.24 -0.70 -2.65
CA LEU A 49 2.99 -1.28 -3.14
C LEU A 49 2.19 -0.27 -3.98
N HIS A 50 2.14 0.99 -3.54
CA HIS A 50 1.49 2.07 -4.30
C HIS A 50 2.17 2.30 -5.65
N ALA A 51 3.52 2.36 -5.66
CA ALA A 51 4.29 2.51 -6.90
C ALA A 51 4.03 1.36 -7.88
N THR A 52 4.02 0.12 -7.38
CA THR A 52 3.71 -1.07 -8.17
C THR A 52 2.32 -1.00 -8.79
N TRP A 53 1.31 -0.62 -8.00
CA TRP A 53 -0.06 -0.48 -8.50
C TRP A 53 -0.17 0.66 -9.53
N MET A 54 0.48 1.81 -9.29
CA MET A 54 0.52 2.94 -10.23
C MET A 54 1.16 2.56 -11.58
N GLU A 55 2.25 1.79 -11.57
CA GLU A 55 2.87 1.28 -12.80
C GLU A 55 1.88 0.43 -13.60
N MET A 56 1.10 -0.43 -12.92
CA MET A 56 0.06 -1.22 -13.57
C MET A 56 -1.07 -0.35 -14.15
N VAL A 57 -1.45 0.75 -13.47
CA VAL A 57 -2.42 1.74 -13.98
C VAL A 57 -1.89 2.39 -15.26
N ILE A 58 -0.65 2.89 -15.24
CA ILE A 58 -0.01 3.53 -16.40
C ILE A 58 0.02 2.57 -17.59
N VAL A 59 0.48 1.33 -17.39
CA VAL A 59 0.55 0.32 -18.48
C VAL A 59 -0.84 -0.04 -19.04
N ARG A 60 -1.89 0.01 -18.22
CA ARG A 60 -3.27 -0.22 -18.67
C ARG A 60 -3.77 0.97 -19.50
N ASP A 61 -3.54 2.18 -19.03
CA ASP A 61 -4.07 3.41 -19.64
C ASP A 61 -3.32 3.75 -20.94
N ASP A 62 -2.00 3.54 -21.01
CA ASP A 62 -1.19 3.67 -22.25
C ASP A 62 -1.58 2.68 -23.35
N LYS A 63 -2.31 1.61 -22.99
CA LYS A 63 -2.79 0.57 -23.91
C LYS A 63 -4.30 0.63 -24.16
N ALA A 64 -4.99 1.62 -23.58
CA ALA A 64 -6.37 1.91 -23.91
C ALA A 64 -6.42 2.60 -25.29
N PRO A 65 -7.28 2.14 -26.23
CA PRO A 65 -7.42 2.72 -27.56
C PRO A 65 -7.99 4.15 -27.53
#